data_AF-J0ZSQ6-F1
#
_entry.id   AF-J0ZSQ6-F1
#
_cell.length_a   1.000
_cell.length_b   1.000
_cell.length_c   1.000
_cell.angle_alpha   90.00
_cell.angle_beta   90.00
_cell.angle_gamma   90.00
#
_symmetry.space_group_name_H-M   'P 1'
#
loop_
_entity.id
_entity.type
_entity.pdbx_description
1 polymer ?
#
loop_
_entity_poly.entity_id
_entity_poly.type
_entity_poly.pdbx_seq_one_letter_code
_entity_poly.pdbx_strand_id
1 'polypeptide(L)'
;MDNGQSNSNPAIQVENGGKLTVNDVTATGVYKGIVVKDKGSSVIVNRGTIGVRKNGGAVIEVSGGGDVTLNREVTVNGGGDNTGIEVGQGGGNVTVMGTDFSKVKTGIKFTGTGTASVMNMTIKGSGGTGAEVKNGTLTVNMVTMTDVKMGMKVTGNGNATMVGGEIKGKGGVGSVGVELTGSGEVTLNGGVKVEGFETGLKVTSGSLEGLKVMGGTIQG
;
A
#
# COMPACT_ATOMS: atom_id res chain seq x y z
N MET A 1 -17.98 24.47 13.37
CA MET A 1 -17.78 23.42 12.34
C MET A 1 -17.01 24.09 11.22
N ASP A 2 -15.78 23.66 10.98
CA ASP A 2 -14.93 24.27 9.96
C ASP A 2 -15.42 23.83 8.57
N ASN A 3 -15.80 24.80 7.75
CA ASN A 3 -16.51 24.60 6.47
C ASN A 3 -15.55 24.61 5.27
N GLY A 4 -14.25 24.44 5.48
CA GLY A 4 -13.23 24.56 4.44
C GLY A 4 -12.37 23.32 4.29
N GLN A 5 -12.38 22.71 3.11
CA GLN A 5 -11.36 21.73 2.68
C GLN A 5 -9.95 22.35 2.52
N SER A 6 -9.65 23.47 3.17
CA SER A 6 -8.39 24.23 3.02
C SER A 6 -7.23 23.63 3.82
N ASN A 7 -7.50 22.94 4.93
CA ASN A 7 -6.43 22.33 5.72
C ASN A 7 -5.86 21.11 5.00
N SER A 8 -4.60 21.22 4.55
CA SER A 8 -3.83 20.17 3.90
C SER A 8 -2.79 19.51 4.82
N ASN A 9 -2.82 19.80 6.11
CA ASN A 9 -1.89 19.23 7.07
C ASN A 9 -2.28 17.78 7.44
N PRO A 10 -1.30 16.93 7.77
CA PRO A 10 -1.57 15.61 8.29
C PRO A 10 -2.14 15.65 9.72
N ALA A 11 -2.77 14.56 10.16
CA ALA A 11 -3.16 14.40 11.55
C ALA A 11 -1.94 14.27 12.48
N ILE A 12 -0.92 13.55 12.02
CA ILE A 12 0.33 13.31 12.74
C ILE A 12 1.49 13.60 11.78
N GLN A 13 2.42 14.46 12.20
CA GLN A 13 3.68 14.69 11.49
C GLN A 13 4.84 14.50 12.45
N VAL A 14 5.83 13.70 12.05
CA VAL A 14 7.06 13.49 12.83
C VAL A 14 8.26 13.60 11.89
N GLU A 15 9.22 14.42 12.27
CA GLU A 15 10.39 14.79 11.47
C GLU A 15 11.61 15.02 12.37
N ASN A 16 12.80 15.22 11.79
CA ASN A 16 14.04 15.57 12.49
C ASN A 16 14.42 14.63 13.66
N GLY A 17 14.20 13.33 13.50
CA GLY A 17 14.54 12.32 14.52
C GLY A 17 13.52 12.19 15.65
N GLY A 18 12.37 12.86 15.53
CA GLY A 18 11.28 12.76 16.49
C GLY A 18 10.73 11.34 16.60
N LYS A 19 10.24 10.95 17.78
CA LYS A 19 9.66 9.63 18.00
C LYS A 19 8.33 9.76 18.71
N LEU A 20 7.30 9.13 18.16
CA LEU A 20 5.95 9.18 18.70
C LEU A 20 5.39 7.77 18.80
N THR A 21 4.89 7.41 19.98
CA THR A 21 4.03 6.24 20.16
C THR A 21 2.65 6.74 20.55
N VAL A 22 1.63 6.32 19.81
CA VAL A 22 0.24 6.69 20.08
C VAL A 22 -0.56 5.44 20.40
N ASN A 23 -1.30 5.52 21.50
CA ASN A 23 -2.28 4.53 21.90
C ASN A 23 -3.66 5.15 21.69
N ASP A 24 -4.60 4.38 21.13
CA ASP A 24 -6.01 4.76 21.02
C ASP A 24 -6.25 6.11 20.30
N VAL A 25 -5.74 6.23 19.08
CA VAL A 25 -5.95 7.45 18.27
C VAL A 25 -7.28 7.42 17.51
N THR A 26 -7.97 8.55 17.43
CA THR A 26 -9.06 8.74 16.45
C THR A 26 -8.80 10.01 15.65
N ALA A 27 -8.40 9.85 14.40
CA ALA A 27 -8.28 10.94 13.43
C ALA A 27 -9.18 10.63 12.24
N THR A 28 -10.16 11.48 11.95
CA THR A 28 -11.09 11.26 10.82
C THR A 28 -11.32 12.55 10.05
N GLY A 29 -11.54 12.43 8.74
CA GLY A 29 -11.76 13.59 7.86
C GLY A 29 -10.51 14.44 7.61
N VAL A 30 -9.31 13.93 7.94
CA VAL A 30 -8.04 14.64 7.77
C VAL A 30 -7.57 14.61 6.32
N TYR A 31 -6.66 15.50 5.94
CA TYR A 31 -6.11 15.51 4.58
C TYR A 31 -5.06 14.42 4.34
N LYS A 32 -4.16 14.20 5.30
CA LYS A 32 -3.26 13.05 5.37
C LYS A 32 -3.35 12.45 6.77
N GLY A 33 -3.11 11.16 6.92
CA GLY A 33 -3.13 10.52 8.23
C GLY A 33 -1.84 10.78 9.00
N ILE A 34 -0.82 9.99 8.70
CA ILE A 34 0.51 10.03 9.31
C ILE A 34 1.54 10.40 8.24
N VAL A 35 2.40 11.37 8.54
CA VAL A 35 3.55 11.73 7.73
C VAL A 35 4.80 11.60 8.59
N VAL A 36 5.73 10.72 8.17
CA VAL A 36 7.04 10.57 8.84
C VAL A 36 8.15 10.87 7.84
N LYS A 37 9.03 11.80 8.21
CA LYS A 37 10.14 12.27 7.39
C LYS A 37 11.45 12.13 8.13
N ASP A 38 12.53 12.00 7.36
CA ASP A 38 13.90 11.99 7.83
C ASP A 38 14.29 10.75 8.64
N LYS A 39 15.57 10.39 8.50
CA LYS A 39 16.15 9.25 9.18
C LYS A 39 16.08 9.44 10.70
N GLY A 40 15.64 8.39 11.39
CA GLY A 40 15.52 8.36 12.85
C GLY A 40 14.16 8.83 13.37
N SER A 41 13.33 9.42 12.51
CA SER A 41 11.95 9.76 12.86
C SER A 41 11.06 8.52 12.85
N SER A 42 10.19 8.37 13.85
CA SER A 42 9.31 7.19 13.93
C SER A 42 7.94 7.46 14.53
N VAL A 43 6.94 6.73 14.00
CA VAL A 43 5.59 6.65 14.57
C VAL A 43 5.21 5.19 14.78
N ILE A 44 4.76 4.87 16.00
CA ILE A 44 4.10 3.60 16.32
C ILE A 44 2.66 3.90 16.72
N VAL A 45 1.68 3.27 16.07
CA VAL A 45 0.28 3.33 16.48
C VAL A 45 -0.18 1.96 16.92
N ASN A 46 -0.55 1.85 18.18
CA ASN A 46 -0.95 0.58 18.77
C ASN A 46 -2.40 0.23 18.46
N ARG A 47 -3.29 1.23 18.52
CA ARG A 47 -4.75 1.07 18.34
C ARG A 47 -5.36 2.36 17.80
N GLY A 48 -6.48 2.24 17.10
CA GLY A 48 -7.30 3.40 16.76
C GLY A 48 -7.80 3.44 15.32
N THR A 49 -8.31 4.60 14.91
CA THR A 49 -8.81 4.83 13.56
C THR A 49 -8.13 6.04 12.92
N ILE A 50 -7.69 5.87 11.68
CA ILE A 50 -7.14 6.95 10.86
C ILE A 50 -7.91 7.00 9.54
N GLY A 51 -8.66 8.08 9.36
CA GLY A 51 -9.57 8.30 8.24
C GLY A 51 -9.23 9.55 7.45
N VAL A 52 -8.82 9.38 6.19
CA VAL A 52 -8.54 10.48 5.26
C VAL A 52 -9.78 10.79 4.43
N ARG A 53 -10.04 12.09 4.21
CA ARG A 53 -11.17 12.56 3.41
C ARG A 53 -10.97 12.34 1.91
N LYS A 54 -12.07 12.40 1.16
CA LYS A 54 -12.04 12.46 -0.32
C LYS A 54 -11.21 13.66 -0.79
N ASN A 55 -10.45 13.49 -1.86
CA ASN A 55 -9.45 14.44 -2.38
C ASN A 55 -8.30 14.73 -1.39
N GLY A 56 -8.10 13.86 -0.40
CA GLY A 56 -6.94 13.90 0.50
C GLY A 56 -5.69 13.25 -0.10
N GLY A 57 -4.59 13.30 0.63
CA GLY A 57 -3.35 12.58 0.32
C GLY A 57 -3.36 11.13 0.81
N ALA A 58 -2.18 10.62 1.15
CA ALA A 58 -2.02 9.28 1.69
C ALA A 58 -2.48 9.17 3.15
N VAL A 59 -2.92 7.98 3.56
CA VAL A 59 -3.16 7.70 4.99
C VAL A 59 -1.83 7.60 5.73
N ILE A 60 -0.84 6.94 5.14
CA ILE A 60 0.51 6.84 5.68
C ILE A 60 1.47 7.28 4.58
N GLU A 61 2.30 8.27 4.88
CA GLU A 61 3.36 8.75 4.01
C GLU A 61 4.69 8.69 4.74
N VAL A 62 5.64 7.98 4.16
CA VAL A 62 6.99 7.83 4.72
C VAL A 62 8.01 8.25 3.67
N SER A 63 8.98 9.07 4.08
CA SER A 63 10.06 9.54 3.20
C SER A 63 11.33 9.85 3.99
N GLY A 64 12.45 10.04 3.30
CA GLY A 64 13.72 10.46 3.91
C GLY A 64 14.32 9.45 4.91
N GLY A 65 13.85 8.20 4.93
CA GLY A 65 14.32 7.18 5.87
C GLY A 65 13.53 7.13 7.19
N GLY A 66 12.34 7.73 7.26
CA GLY A 66 11.44 7.61 8.42
C GLY A 66 10.84 6.21 8.59
N ASP A 67 10.27 5.94 9.77
CA ASP A 67 9.70 4.64 10.11
C ASP A 67 8.25 4.73 10.63
N VAL A 68 7.36 3.86 10.14
CA VAL A 68 5.99 3.73 10.65
C VAL A 68 5.68 2.28 11.00
N THR A 69 5.06 2.05 12.16
CA THR A 69 4.48 0.76 12.54
C THR A 69 3.03 0.93 12.94
N LEU A 70 2.14 0.17 12.29
CA LEU A 70 0.75 -0.01 12.72
C LEU A 70 0.52 -1.44 13.21
N ASN A 71 -0.06 -1.54 14.41
CA ASN A 71 -0.42 -2.82 15.01
C ASN A 71 -1.87 -3.22 14.67
N ARG A 72 -2.25 -4.46 15.04
CA ARG A 72 -3.47 -5.17 14.62
C ARG A 72 -4.80 -4.49 14.93
N GLU A 73 -4.79 -3.49 15.79
CA GLU A 73 -5.98 -2.82 16.27
C GLU A 73 -6.12 -1.41 15.65
N VAL A 74 -5.36 -1.12 14.60
CA VAL A 74 -5.53 0.08 13.79
C VAL A 74 -6.47 -0.21 12.63
N THR A 75 -7.42 0.68 12.38
CA THR A 75 -8.29 0.69 11.19
C THR A 75 -7.96 1.90 10.32
N VAL A 76 -7.86 1.69 9.01
CA VAL A 76 -7.54 2.76 8.06
C VAL A 76 -8.63 2.92 7.00
N ASN A 77 -9.09 4.16 6.80
CA ASN A 77 -10.12 4.49 5.81
C ASN A 77 -9.68 5.64 4.90
N GLY A 78 -9.77 5.43 3.59
CA GLY A 78 -9.66 6.49 2.59
C GLY A 78 -11.02 7.10 2.23
N GLY A 79 -10.95 8.15 1.43
CA GLY A 79 -12.08 8.86 0.83
C GLY A 79 -12.44 8.41 -0.59
N GLY A 80 -11.78 7.37 -1.12
CA GLY A 80 -12.04 6.76 -2.42
C GLY A 80 -10.99 7.05 -3.49
N ASP A 81 -10.23 8.12 -3.36
CA ASP A 81 -9.23 8.58 -4.33
C ASP A 81 -7.80 8.64 -3.79
N ASN A 82 -7.63 8.27 -2.52
CA ASN A 82 -6.39 8.34 -1.75
C ASN A 82 -5.44 7.16 -1.99
N THR A 83 -4.21 7.32 -1.52
CA THR A 83 -3.26 6.22 -1.31
C THR A 83 -3.38 5.70 0.14
N GLY A 84 -3.35 4.38 0.35
CA GLY A 84 -3.23 3.82 1.70
C GLY A 84 -1.85 4.12 2.30
N ILE A 85 -0.82 3.49 1.73
CA ILE A 85 0.58 3.66 2.12
C ILE A 85 1.37 4.24 0.94
N GLU A 86 2.11 5.32 1.16
CA GLU A 86 3.05 5.90 0.21
C GLU A 86 4.47 5.94 0.78
N VAL A 87 5.40 5.24 0.12
CA VAL A 87 6.83 5.28 0.41
C VAL A 87 7.52 6.14 -0.65
N GLY A 88 7.89 7.35 -0.23
CA GLY A 88 8.40 8.43 -1.06
C GLY A 88 9.92 8.44 -1.23
N GLN A 89 10.42 9.55 -1.76
CA GLN A 89 11.85 9.80 -1.98
C GLN A 89 12.67 9.64 -0.70
N GLY A 90 13.89 9.13 -0.83
CA GLY A 90 14.74 8.78 0.32
C GLY A 90 14.30 7.52 1.08
N GLY A 91 13.14 6.94 0.74
CA GLY A 91 12.65 5.70 1.32
C GLY A 91 12.24 5.84 2.79
N GLY A 92 12.42 4.76 3.54
CA GLY A 92 11.91 4.56 4.90
C GLY A 92 11.22 3.20 5.02
N ASN A 93 10.78 2.84 6.22
CA ASN A 93 10.19 1.53 6.47
C ASN A 93 8.77 1.64 6.99
N VAL A 94 7.88 0.82 6.43
CA VAL A 94 6.50 0.68 6.88
C VAL A 94 6.23 -0.75 7.31
N THR A 95 5.79 -0.94 8.55
CA THR A 95 5.33 -2.24 9.04
C THR A 95 3.86 -2.15 9.41
N VAL A 96 3.03 -3.00 8.81
CA VAL A 96 1.60 -3.06 9.12
C VAL A 96 1.19 -4.49 9.40
N MET A 97 0.56 -4.71 10.54
CA MET A 97 0.10 -6.04 10.95
C MET A 97 -1.37 -5.95 11.30
N GLY A 98 -2.24 -6.69 10.63
CA GLY A 98 -3.66 -6.82 11.01
C GLY A 98 -4.54 -5.58 10.79
N THR A 99 -4.10 -4.61 9.98
CA THR A 99 -4.86 -3.38 9.71
C THR A 99 -5.57 -3.45 8.36
N ASP A 100 -6.88 -3.28 8.34
CA ASP A 100 -7.63 -3.18 7.09
C ASP A 100 -7.62 -1.76 6.53
N PHE A 101 -7.46 -1.68 5.20
CA PHE A 101 -7.55 -0.45 4.41
C PHE A 101 -8.80 -0.51 3.55
N SER A 102 -9.68 0.48 3.69
CA SER A 102 -10.87 0.58 2.86
C SER A 102 -10.92 1.89 2.06
N LYS A 103 -11.56 1.86 0.89
CA LYS A 103 -11.83 3.04 0.04
C LYS A 103 -10.56 3.78 -0.36
N VAL A 104 -9.53 3.05 -0.78
CA VAL A 104 -8.29 3.60 -1.34
C VAL A 104 -8.26 3.38 -2.85
N LYS A 105 -7.72 4.36 -3.59
CA LYS A 105 -7.46 4.20 -5.02
C LYS A 105 -6.22 3.36 -5.24
N THR A 106 -5.16 3.64 -4.49
CA THR A 106 -3.95 2.80 -4.47
C THR A 106 -3.74 2.29 -3.05
N GLY A 107 -3.68 0.98 -2.84
CA GLY A 107 -3.44 0.42 -1.52
C GLY A 107 -2.06 0.77 -0.99
N ILE A 108 -1.03 0.35 -1.72
CA ILE A 108 0.38 0.59 -1.39
C ILE A 108 1.09 1.15 -2.62
N LYS A 109 1.88 2.20 -2.44
CA LYS A 109 2.59 2.88 -3.52
C LYS A 109 4.03 3.17 -3.13
N PHE A 110 4.97 2.79 -3.98
CA PHE A 110 6.38 3.15 -3.84
C PHE A 110 6.82 4.02 -4.99
N THR A 111 7.32 5.21 -4.65
CA THR A 111 8.01 6.09 -5.59
C THR A 111 9.51 6.20 -5.28
N GLY A 112 9.94 5.92 -4.04
CA GLY A 112 11.35 5.83 -3.64
C GLY A 112 11.78 4.42 -3.20
N THR A 113 12.97 4.31 -2.61
CA THR A 113 13.71 3.05 -2.41
C THR A 113 13.51 2.38 -1.05
N GLY A 114 12.44 2.71 -0.32
CA GLY A 114 12.20 2.18 1.02
C GLY A 114 11.68 0.73 1.03
N THR A 115 11.20 0.29 2.19
CA THR A 115 10.59 -1.03 2.37
C THR A 115 9.21 -0.95 3.01
N ALA A 116 8.36 -1.92 2.70
CA ALA A 116 7.15 -2.17 3.49
C ALA A 116 6.93 -3.66 3.68
N SER A 117 6.59 -4.03 4.90
CA SER A 117 6.16 -5.38 5.27
C SER A 117 4.73 -5.29 5.79
N VAL A 118 3.81 -5.94 5.09
CA VAL A 118 2.40 -5.93 5.47
C VAL A 118 1.86 -7.35 5.61
N MET A 119 1.10 -7.60 6.68
CA MET A 119 0.66 -8.94 7.02
C MET A 119 -0.79 -8.98 7.52
N ASN A 120 -1.54 -10.00 7.13
CA ASN A 120 -2.90 -10.30 7.61
C ASN A 120 -3.83 -9.09 7.47
N MET A 121 -3.84 -8.45 6.30
CA MET A 121 -4.64 -7.26 6.04
C MET A 121 -5.54 -7.44 4.82
N THR A 122 -6.63 -6.67 4.81
CA THR A 122 -7.46 -6.47 3.61
C THR A 122 -7.18 -5.08 3.02
N ILE A 123 -6.92 -5.02 1.72
CA ILE A 123 -6.92 -3.78 0.94
C ILE A 123 -8.17 -3.80 0.05
N LYS A 124 -9.18 -3.02 0.43
CA LYS A 124 -10.39 -2.82 -0.37
C LYS A 124 -10.28 -1.56 -1.20
N GLY A 125 -10.00 -1.77 -2.49
CA GLY A 125 -9.84 -0.71 -3.48
C GLY A 125 -11.15 -0.02 -3.86
N SER A 126 -11.01 1.08 -4.61
CA SER A 126 -12.11 1.80 -5.27
C SER A 126 -12.09 1.65 -6.80
N GLY A 127 -11.43 0.59 -7.32
CA GLY A 127 -11.20 0.37 -8.75
C GLY A 127 -9.85 0.86 -9.27
N GLY A 128 -8.89 1.14 -8.39
CA GLY A 128 -7.50 1.48 -8.76
C GLY A 128 -6.55 0.30 -8.60
N THR A 129 -5.40 0.51 -7.94
CA THR A 129 -4.31 -0.47 -7.85
C THR A 129 -4.18 -1.02 -6.42
N GLY A 130 -4.04 -2.33 -6.24
CA GLY A 130 -3.76 -2.91 -4.92
C GLY A 130 -2.38 -2.48 -4.42
N ALA A 131 -1.34 -2.81 -5.18
CA ALA A 131 0.04 -2.39 -4.93
C ALA A 131 0.73 -1.88 -6.20
N GLU A 132 1.40 -0.73 -6.12
CA GLU A 132 2.19 -0.14 -7.20
C GLU A 132 3.62 0.11 -6.71
N VAL A 133 4.59 -0.64 -7.24
CA VAL A 133 5.99 -0.59 -6.79
C VAL A 133 6.88 -0.18 -7.96
N LYS A 134 7.28 1.09 -8.00
CA LYS A 134 8.23 1.60 -9.02
C LYS A 134 9.69 1.44 -8.58
N ASN A 135 9.93 1.53 -7.28
CA ASN A 135 11.22 1.45 -6.62
C ASN A 135 11.03 0.79 -5.24
N GLY A 136 12.11 0.40 -4.57
CA GLY A 136 12.03 -0.16 -3.22
C GLY A 136 11.54 -1.60 -3.17
N THR A 137 11.13 -2.07 -2.00
CA THR A 137 10.77 -3.47 -1.78
C THR A 137 9.50 -3.60 -0.95
N LEU A 138 8.51 -4.29 -1.50
CA LEU A 138 7.26 -4.61 -0.84
C LEU A 138 7.18 -6.12 -0.56
N THR A 139 6.85 -6.46 0.68
CA THR A 139 6.47 -7.83 1.08
C THR A 139 5.04 -7.81 1.61
N VAL A 140 4.15 -8.57 0.98
CA VAL A 140 2.75 -8.75 1.39
C VAL A 140 2.54 -10.23 1.79
N ASN A 141 2.04 -10.48 3.00
CA ASN A 141 1.89 -11.82 3.55
C ASN A 141 0.46 -12.05 4.04
N MET A 142 -0.23 -13.07 3.49
CA MET A 142 -1.63 -13.39 3.81
C MET A 142 -2.54 -12.16 3.68
N VAL A 143 -2.37 -11.43 2.57
CA VAL A 143 -3.13 -10.20 2.27
C VAL A 143 -4.20 -10.48 1.24
N THR A 144 -5.38 -9.89 1.44
CA THR A 144 -6.45 -9.88 0.44
C THR A 144 -6.54 -8.48 -0.19
N MET A 145 -6.24 -8.38 -1.48
CA MET A 145 -6.54 -7.20 -2.29
C MET A 145 -7.85 -7.45 -3.02
N THR A 146 -8.83 -6.58 -2.85
CA THR A 146 -10.14 -6.72 -3.51
C THR A 146 -10.59 -5.40 -4.09
N ASP A 147 -11.53 -5.44 -5.02
CA ASP A 147 -12.13 -4.26 -5.62
C ASP A 147 -11.11 -3.38 -6.38
N VAL A 148 -10.11 -4.01 -7.01
CA VAL A 148 -9.04 -3.35 -7.78
C VAL A 148 -9.19 -3.57 -9.28
N LYS A 149 -8.66 -2.63 -10.08
CA LYS A 149 -8.47 -2.79 -11.52
C LYS A 149 -7.11 -3.40 -11.84
N MET A 150 -6.09 -3.05 -11.05
CA MET A 150 -4.78 -3.69 -11.09
C MET A 150 -4.48 -4.28 -9.72
N GLY A 151 -4.15 -5.57 -9.64
CA GLY A 151 -3.77 -6.18 -8.37
C GLY A 151 -2.42 -5.68 -7.88
N MET A 152 -1.36 -6.13 -8.54
CA MET A 152 0.00 -5.72 -8.26
C MET A 152 0.69 -5.25 -9.54
N LYS A 153 1.26 -4.05 -9.50
CA LYS A 153 1.98 -3.44 -10.61
C LYS A 153 3.40 -3.13 -10.18
N VAL A 154 4.37 -3.77 -10.81
CA VAL A 154 5.78 -3.47 -10.62
C VAL A 154 6.33 -2.81 -11.87
N THR A 155 6.95 -1.65 -11.67
CA THR A 155 7.62 -0.92 -12.72
C THR A 155 9.04 -0.54 -12.30
N GLY A 156 9.85 0.00 -13.22
CA GLY A 156 11.20 0.45 -12.87
C GLY A 156 12.05 -0.67 -12.28
N ASN A 157 12.63 -0.42 -11.10
CA ASN A 157 13.50 -1.36 -10.36
C ASN A 157 12.87 -1.85 -9.05
N GLY A 158 11.55 -1.70 -8.90
CA GLY A 158 10.85 -2.11 -7.68
C GLY A 158 10.78 -3.63 -7.53
N ASN A 159 10.72 -4.12 -6.29
CA ASN A 159 10.53 -5.55 -6.02
C ASN A 159 9.27 -5.76 -5.19
N ALA A 160 8.43 -6.72 -5.57
CA ALA A 160 7.24 -7.07 -4.82
C ALA A 160 7.13 -8.58 -4.62
N THR A 161 6.99 -9.00 -3.36
CA THR A 161 6.79 -10.41 -3.00
C THR A 161 5.46 -10.57 -2.29
N MET A 162 4.65 -11.51 -2.77
CA MET A 162 3.42 -11.95 -2.12
C MET A 162 3.54 -13.39 -1.65
N VAL A 163 3.22 -13.63 -0.38
CA VAL A 163 3.20 -14.96 0.24
C VAL A 163 1.79 -15.25 0.74
N GLY A 164 1.10 -16.19 0.08
CA GLY A 164 -0.31 -16.49 0.33
C GLY A 164 -1.24 -15.30 0.07
N GLY A 165 -2.51 -15.47 0.41
CA GLY A 165 -3.54 -14.44 0.22
C GLY A 165 -4.18 -14.44 -1.17
N GLU A 166 -4.90 -13.36 -1.46
CA GLU A 166 -5.76 -13.26 -2.65
C GLU A 166 -5.66 -11.87 -3.30
N ILE A 167 -5.65 -11.85 -4.62
CA ILE A 167 -5.76 -10.66 -5.46
C ILE A 167 -7.03 -10.82 -6.29
N LYS A 168 -8.03 -9.98 -6.04
CA LYS A 168 -9.36 -10.06 -6.65
C LYS A 168 -9.72 -8.77 -7.36
N GLY A 169 -9.89 -8.85 -8.67
CA GLY A 169 -10.30 -7.74 -9.51
C GLY A 169 -11.81 -7.51 -9.49
N LYS A 170 -12.23 -6.33 -9.98
CA LYS A 170 -13.65 -6.04 -10.30
C LYS A 170 -14.08 -6.54 -11.68
N GLY A 171 -13.19 -7.18 -12.42
CA GLY A 171 -13.34 -7.42 -13.86
C GLY A 171 -13.28 -6.13 -14.69
N GLY A 172 -13.64 -6.26 -15.97
CA GLY A 172 -13.70 -5.16 -16.93
C GLY A 172 -12.46 -5.02 -17.82
N VAL A 173 -12.63 -4.29 -18.91
CA VAL A 173 -11.60 -4.13 -19.95
C VAL A 173 -10.37 -3.37 -19.42
N GLY A 174 -9.19 -3.89 -19.75
CA GLY A 174 -7.88 -3.47 -19.31
C GLY A 174 -7.58 -3.79 -17.84
N SER A 175 -8.31 -4.71 -17.20
CA SER A 175 -8.00 -5.13 -15.82
C SER A 175 -6.90 -6.20 -15.80
N VAL A 176 -5.94 -6.05 -14.89
CA VAL A 176 -4.75 -6.91 -14.81
C VAL A 176 -4.49 -7.37 -13.38
N GLY A 177 -4.36 -8.67 -13.15
CA GLY A 177 -4.05 -9.19 -11.81
C GLY A 177 -2.65 -8.78 -11.37
N VAL A 178 -1.63 -9.17 -12.13
CA VAL A 178 -0.24 -8.77 -11.89
C VAL A 178 0.40 -8.26 -13.17
N GLU A 179 0.93 -7.05 -13.13
CA GLU A 179 1.66 -6.43 -14.23
C GLU A 179 3.12 -6.17 -13.85
N LEU A 180 4.05 -6.65 -14.67
CA LEU A 180 5.48 -6.35 -14.57
C LEU A 180 5.94 -5.63 -15.85
N THR A 181 6.39 -4.39 -15.69
CA THR A 181 6.97 -3.58 -16.77
C THR A 181 8.22 -2.86 -16.25
N GLY A 182 9.39 -3.48 -16.36
CA GLY A 182 10.66 -2.96 -15.86
C GLY A 182 11.68 -4.06 -15.57
N SER A 183 12.78 -3.69 -14.93
CA SER A 183 13.86 -4.59 -14.48
C SER A 183 13.68 -5.11 -13.05
N GLY A 184 12.63 -4.67 -12.36
CA GLY A 184 12.26 -5.18 -11.04
C GLY A 184 11.76 -6.62 -11.04
N GLU A 185 11.45 -7.13 -9.84
CA GLU A 185 10.93 -8.48 -9.67
C GLU A 185 9.53 -8.52 -9.03
N VAL A 186 8.76 -9.52 -9.42
CA VAL A 186 7.53 -9.96 -8.75
C VAL A 186 7.67 -11.43 -8.38
N THR A 187 7.46 -11.75 -7.11
CA THR A 187 7.37 -13.14 -6.64
C THR A 187 6.00 -13.42 -6.03
N LEU A 188 5.28 -14.41 -6.56
CA LEU A 188 4.06 -14.96 -5.97
C LEU A 188 4.37 -16.35 -5.40
N ASN A 189 4.19 -16.54 -4.10
CA ASN A 189 4.51 -17.77 -3.39
C ASN A 189 3.42 -18.14 -2.37
N GLY A 190 3.42 -19.37 -1.87
CA GLY A 190 2.54 -19.77 -0.77
C GLY A 190 1.06 -19.88 -1.15
N GLY A 191 0.75 -20.14 -2.43
CA GLY A 191 -0.61 -20.38 -2.88
C GLY A 191 -1.44 -19.12 -3.15
N VAL A 192 -0.82 -18.05 -3.70
CA VAL A 192 -1.53 -16.81 -4.05
C VAL A 192 -2.64 -17.10 -5.06
N LYS A 193 -3.85 -16.60 -4.78
CA LYS A 193 -4.97 -16.65 -5.73
C LYS A 193 -5.11 -15.31 -6.45
N VAL A 194 -5.20 -15.34 -7.78
CA VAL A 194 -5.43 -14.17 -8.63
C VAL A 194 -6.69 -14.42 -9.45
N GLU A 195 -7.75 -13.63 -9.22
CA GLU A 195 -9.04 -13.84 -9.89
C GLU A 195 -9.77 -12.55 -10.29
N GLY A 196 -10.67 -12.64 -11.28
CA GLY A 196 -11.57 -11.54 -11.64
C GLY A 196 -10.88 -10.43 -12.44
N PHE A 197 -9.98 -10.80 -13.35
CA PHE A 197 -9.25 -9.88 -14.23
C PHE A 197 -9.34 -10.36 -15.68
N GLU A 198 -9.44 -9.44 -16.63
CA GLU A 198 -9.33 -9.76 -18.05
C GLU A 198 -7.97 -10.42 -18.37
N THR A 199 -6.89 -9.92 -17.75
CA THR A 199 -5.57 -10.53 -17.84
C THR A 199 -5.07 -10.89 -16.44
N GLY A 200 -4.86 -12.18 -16.16
CA GLY A 200 -4.31 -12.62 -14.88
C GLY A 200 -2.90 -12.09 -14.62
N LEU A 201 -1.96 -12.40 -15.52
CA LEU A 201 -0.56 -11.96 -15.46
C LEU A 201 -0.15 -11.29 -16.78
N LYS A 202 0.57 -10.17 -16.70
CA LYS A 202 1.06 -9.43 -17.86
C LYS A 202 2.51 -9.00 -17.66
N VAL A 203 3.38 -9.37 -18.60
CA VAL A 203 4.80 -8.98 -18.62
C VAL A 203 5.09 -8.35 -19.98
N THR A 204 5.50 -7.07 -20.02
CA THR A 204 5.62 -6.32 -21.29
C THR A 204 7.05 -5.89 -21.61
N SER A 205 7.92 -5.73 -20.61
CA SER A 205 9.35 -5.47 -20.81
C SER A 205 10.10 -5.78 -19.51
N GLY A 206 11.23 -6.47 -19.62
CA GLY A 206 11.92 -7.14 -18.50
C GLY A 206 12.14 -8.61 -18.82
N SER A 207 13.25 -9.19 -18.37
CA SER A 207 13.52 -10.63 -18.49
C SER A 207 12.33 -11.42 -17.91
N LEU A 208 11.90 -12.50 -18.55
CA LEU A 208 10.92 -13.44 -17.98
C LEU A 208 11.34 -13.93 -16.58
N GLU A 209 12.62 -13.81 -16.23
CA GLU A 209 13.17 -14.09 -14.90
C GLU A 209 12.62 -13.20 -13.78
N GLY A 210 12.12 -12.00 -14.12
CA GLY A 210 11.60 -11.05 -13.14
C GLY A 210 10.27 -11.47 -12.53
N LEU A 211 9.49 -12.34 -13.17
CA LEU A 211 8.23 -12.85 -12.61
C LEU A 211 8.39 -14.31 -12.18
N LYS A 212 8.28 -14.55 -10.88
CA LYS A 212 8.38 -15.89 -10.26
C LYS A 212 7.02 -16.27 -9.67
N VAL A 213 6.44 -17.37 -10.13
CA VAL A 213 5.19 -17.93 -9.58
C VAL A 213 5.47 -19.32 -9.06
N MET A 214 5.46 -19.49 -7.74
CA MET A 214 5.90 -20.71 -7.03
C MET A 214 4.73 -21.55 -6.50
N GLY A 215 3.51 -21.27 -6.97
CA GLY A 215 2.28 -21.96 -6.58
C GLY A 215 1.10 -20.99 -6.47
N GLY A 216 -0.12 -21.51 -6.52
CA GLY A 216 -1.34 -20.71 -6.46
C GLY A 216 -2.29 -20.96 -7.63
N THR A 217 -3.20 -20.03 -7.86
CA THR A 217 -4.25 -20.18 -8.88
C THR A 217 -4.48 -18.85 -9.58
N ILE A 218 -4.55 -18.88 -10.91
CA ILE A 218 -4.88 -17.72 -11.74
C ILE A 218 -6.17 -18.05 -12.50
N GLN A 219 -7.22 -17.28 -12.28
CA GLN A 219 -8.54 -17.46 -12.87
C GLN A 219 -8.98 -16.16 -13.54
N GLY A 220 -9.40 -16.25 -14.81
CA GLY A 220 -10.03 -15.12 -15.53
C GLY A 220 -11.42 -14.85 -15.02
#